data_AF-A0A2V2PZP5-F1
#
_entry.id   AF-A0A2V2PZP5-F1
#
_cell.length_a   1.000
_cell.length_b   1.000
_cell.length_c   1.000
_cell.angle_alpha   90.00
_cell.angle_beta   90.00
_cell.angle_gamma   90.00
#
_symmetry.space_group_name_H-M   'P 1'
#
loop_
_entity.id
_entity.type
_entity.pdbx_description
1 polymer ?
#
loop_
_entity_poly.entity_id
_entity_poly.type
_entity_poly.pdbx_seq_one_letter_code
_entity_poly.pdbx_strand_id
1 'polypeptide(L)'
;MDRRSDVDALWDDIEKLSAVCRAASAHLPDEELKALQVGKVAEEAGEAMHALHGLKGLTTCGDDHTWSEVQNDLVGSVIAALLAMHYIDPTSARATFDEVLHHRARRGREAATSA
;
A
#
# COMPACT_ATOMS: atom_id res chain seq x y z
N MET A 1 13.10 27.64 -0.29
CA MET A 1 13.33 26.23 0.06
C MET A 1 11.96 25.67 0.37
N ASP A 2 11.39 24.99 -0.62
CA ASP A 2 10.00 24.55 -0.63
C ASP A 2 9.77 23.52 0.49
N ARG A 3 8.80 23.77 1.36
CA ARG A 3 8.45 22.86 2.47
C ARG A 3 7.13 22.19 2.11
N ARG A 4 7.17 21.32 1.10
CA ARG A 4 6.10 20.36 0.85
C ARG A 4 5.99 19.44 2.06
N SER A 5 4.77 19.06 2.42
CA SER A 5 4.58 18.09 3.49
C SER A 5 5.09 16.72 3.02
N ASP A 6 5.56 15.87 3.94
CA ASP A 6 6.03 14.52 3.60
C ASP A 6 4.92 13.69 2.90
N VAL A 7 3.65 14.00 3.20
CA VAL A 7 2.49 13.39 2.55
C VAL A 7 2.31 13.87 1.10
N ASP A 8 2.61 15.14 0.80
CA ASP A 8 2.62 15.62 -0.59
C ASP A 8 3.69 14.89 -1.40
N ALA A 9 4.89 14.71 -0.83
CA ALA A 9 5.98 14.02 -1.50
C ALA A 9 5.65 12.54 -1.76
N LEU A 10 5.02 11.86 -0.80
CA LEU A 10 4.54 10.48 -0.96
C LEU A 10 3.59 10.35 -2.15
N TRP A 11 2.53 11.16 -2.21
CA TRP A 11 1.53 11.05 -3.28
C TRP A 11 2.10 11.36 -4.65
N ASP A 12 3.00 12.33 -4.74
CA ASP A 12 3.75 12.59 -5.97
C ASP A 12 4.55 11.38 -6.47
N ASP A 13 5.19 10.65 -5.55
CA ASP A 13 5.96 9.46 -5.91
C ASP A 13 5.04 8.29 -6.29
N ILE A 14 3.86 8.17 -5.65
CA ILE A 14 2.82 7.22 -6.07
C ILE A 14 2.30 7.54 -7.47
N GLU A 15 2.05 8.81 -7.80
CA GLU A 15 1.61 9.23 -9.13
C GLU A 15 2.67 8.91 -10.20
N LYS A 16 3.94 9.23 -9.93
CA LYS A 16 5.06 8.89 -10.84
C LYS A 16 5.20 7.38 -11.02
N LEU A 17 5.14 6.61 -9.94
CA LEU A 17 5.24 5.15 -9.99
C LEU A 17 4.05 4.55 -10.74
N SER A 18 2.84 5.07 -10.53
CA SER A 18 1.66 4.65 -11.29
C SER A 18 1.84 4.91 -12.79
N ALA A 19 2.40 6.05 -13.18
CA ALA A 19 2.67 6.34 -14.58
C ALA A 19 3.65 5.32 -15.20
N VAL A 20 4.70 4.93 -14.48
CA VAL A 20 5.64 3.87 -14.91
C VAL A 20 4.93 2.54 -15.09
N CYS A 21 4.13 2.12 -14.10
CA CYS A 21 3.39 0.87 -14.16
C CYS A 21 2.34 0.88 -15.29
N ARG A 22 1.63 2.00 -15.50
CA ARG A 22 0.66 2.14 -16.61
C ARG A 22 1.35 2.04 -17.96
N ALA A 23 2.53 2.64 -18.11
CA ALA A 23 3.30 2.53 -19.34
C ALA A 23 3.74 1.07 -19.62
N ALA A 24 4.20 0.36 -18.58
CA ALA A 24 4.57 -1.06 -18.71
C ALA A 24 3.39 -1.96 -19.06
N SER A 25 2.18 -1.59 -18.63
CA SER A 25 0.94 -2.35 -18.86
C SER A 25 0.02 -1.74 -19.93
N ALA A 26 0.53 -0.87 -20.80
CA ALA A 26 -0.27 -0.14 -21.78
C ALA A 26 -1.03 -1.01 -22.81
N HIS A 27 -0.68 -2.29 -22.89
CA HIS A 27 -1.33 -3.28 -23.75
C HIS A 27 -2.59 -3.90 -23.14
N LEU A 28 -2.86 -3.64 -21.84
CA LEU A 28 -4.00 -4.19 -21.12
C LEU A 28 -5.19 -3.21 -21.10
N PRO A 29 -6.44 -3.71 -21.13
CA PRO A 29 -7.62 -2.90 -20.84
C PRO A 29 -7.57 -2.30 -19.42
N ASP A 30 -8.14 -1.10 -19.24
CA ASP A 30 -8.07 -0.37 -17.97
C ASP A 30 -8.73 -1.12 -16.78
N GLU A 31 -9.83 -1.83 -17.02
CA GLU A 31 -10.50 -2.65 -15.99
C GLU A 31 -9.66 -3.87 -15.56
N GLU A 32 -8.98 -4.53 -16.51
CA GLU A 32 -8.06 -5.62 -16.18
C GLU A 32 -6.86 -5.10 -15.38
N LEU A 33 -6.34 -3.94 -15.76
CA LEU A 33 -5.24 -3.29 -15.09
C LEU A 33 -5.59 -2.91 -13.64
N LYS A 34 -6.79 -2.36 -13.39
CA LYS A 34 -7.30 -2.11 -12.03
C LYS A 34 -7.39 -3.41 -11.22
N ALA A 35 -7.94 -4.47 -11.81
CA ALA A 35 -8.05 -5.77 -11.14
C ALA A 35 -6.67 -6.34 -10.75
N LEU A 36 -5.67 -6.21 -11.63
CA LEU A 36 -4.29 -6.62 -11.35
C LEU A 36 -3.68 -5.83 -10.18
N GLN A 37 -3.92 -4.52 -10.10
CA GLN A 37 -3.41 -3.73 -8.96
C GLN A 37 -4.03 -4.17 -7.63
N VAL A 38 -5.33 -4.48 -7.61
CA VAL A 38 -5.98 -5.05 -6.41
C VAL A 38 -5.37 -6.42 -6.06
N GLY A 39 -5.09 -7.26 -7.06
CA GLY A 39 -4.40 -8.54 -6.88
C GLY A 39 -3.00 -8.37 -6.26
N LYS A 40 -2.25 -7.36 -6.71
CA LYS A 40 -0.90 -7.07 -6.20
C LYS A 40 -0.91 -6.70 -4.71
N VAL A 41 -1.96 -6.04 -4.21
CA VAL A 41 -2.11 -5.80 -2.75
C VAL A 41 -2.12 -7.10 -1.96
N ALA A 42 -2.83 -8.12 -2.45
CA ALA A 42 -2.91 -9.42 -1.81
C ALA A 42 -1.60 -10.20 -1.92
N GLU A 43 -0.90 -10.09 -3.06
CA GLU A 43 0.41 -10.70 -3.28
C GLU A 43 1.45 -10.17 -2.27
N GLU A 44 1.60 -8.85 -2.15
CA GLU A 44 2.55 -8.22 -1.21
C GLU A 44 2.20 -8.52 0.26
N ALA A 45 0.90 -8.52 0.60
CA ALA A 45 0.46 -8.93 1.93
C ALA A 45 0.77 -10.42 2.22
N GLY A 46 0.70 -11.26 1.19
CA GLY A 46 1.08 -12.66 1.24
C GLY A 46 2.58 -12.86 1.46
N GLU A 47 3.42 -12.04 0.83
CA GLU A 47 4.88 -12.01 1.06
C GLU A 47 5.21 -11.66 2.51
N ALA A 48 4.61 -10.60 3.04
CA ALA A 48 4.77 -10.24 4.45
C ALA A 48 4.34 -11.39 5.39
N MET A 49 3.27 -12.11 5.04
CA MET A 49 2.81 -13.28 5.80
C MET A 49 3.80 -14.44 5.68
N HIS A 50 4.38 -14.67 4.51
CA HIS A 50 5.43 -15.67 4.30
C HIS A 50 6.64 -15.37 5.18
N ALA A 51 7.18 -14.15 5.11
CA ALA A 51 8.31 -13.74 5.94
C ALA A 51 8.00 -13.92 7.44
N LEU A 52 6.78 -13.60 7.87
CA LEU A 52 6.34 -13.82 9.25
C LEU A 52 6.31 -15.31 9.60
N HIS A 53 5.76 -16.17 8.72
CA HIS A 53 5.76 -17.61 8.94
C HIS A 53 7.18 -18.18 9.02
N GLY A 54 8.08 -17.71 8.15
CA GLY A 54 9.51 -17.98 8.21
C GLY A 54 10.12 -17.66 9.56
N LEU A 55 9.94 -16.41 9.99
CA LEU A 55 10.42 -15.90 11.27
C LEU A 55 9.86 -16.70 12.47
N LYS A 56 8.66 -17.28 12.35
CA LYS A 56 8.01 -18.09 13.39
C LYS A 56 8.29 -19.59 13.26
N GLY A 57 9.06 -20.04 12.28
CA GLY A 57 9.30 -21.46 12.01
C GLY A 57 8.03 -22.22 11.63
N LEU A 58 7.05 -21.53 11.03
CA LEU A 58 5.76 -22.08 10.61
C LEU A 58 5.74 -22.51 9.13
N THR A 59 6.88 -22.42 8.45
CA THR A 59 7.07 -22.80 7.04
C THR A 59 8.29 -23.70 6.91
N THR A 60 8.33 -24.49 5.84
CA THR A 60 9.49 -25.33 5.46
C THR A 60 10.47 -24.60 4.55
N CYS A 61 10.15 -23.36 4.16
CA CYS A 61 10.96 -22.53 3.28
C CYS A 61 11.78 -21.56 4.12
N GLY A 62 13.11 -21.78 4.21
CA GLY A 62 14.10 -20.81 4.69
C GLY A 62 13.97 -20.35 6.15
N ASP A 63 15.08 -20.40 6.89
CA ASP A 63 15.04 -20.23 8.36
C ASP A 63 15.54 -18.84 8.82
N ASP A 64 16.00 -18.00 7.89
CA ASP A 64 16.71 -16.75 8.17
C ASP A 64 15.85 -15.49 8.04
N HIS A 65 14.54 -15.63 8.24
CA HIS A 65 13.62 -14.50 8.12
C HIS A 65 13.70 -13.54 9.30
N THR A 66 13.50 -12.24 9.04
CA THR A 66 13.60 -11.19 10.08
C THR A 66 12.36 -10.30 10.15
N TRP A 67 12.15 -9.64 11.30
CA TRP A 67 11.14 -8.58 11.39
C TRP A 67 11.39 -7.43 10.41
N SER A 68 12.63 -7.20 9.98
CA SER A 68 12.95 -6.19 8.97
C SER A 68 12.38 -6.55 7.61
N GLU A 69 12.39 -7.83 7.25
CA GLU A 69 11.78 -8.32 6.00
C GLU A 69 10.26 -8.21 6.06
N VAL A 70 9.65 -8.66 7.16
CA VAL A 70 8.19 -8.48 7.38
C VAL A 70 7.79 -7.01 7.25
N GLN A 71 8.55 -6.11 7.86
CA GLN A 71 8.29 -4.66 7.77
C GLN A 71 8.45 -4.13 6.35
N ASN A 72 9.44 -4.61 5.60
CA ASN A 72 9.67 -4.24 4.22
C ASN A 72 8.50 -4.66 3.32
N ASP A 73 8.02 -5.89 3.46
CA ASP A 73 6.93 -6.42 2.63
C ASP A 73 5.59 -5.79 2.99
N LEU A 74 5.38 -5.45 4.28
CA LEU A 74 4.24 -4.62 4.69
C LEU A 74 4.26 -3.23 4.03
N VAL A 75 5.44 -2.61 3.88
CA VAL A 75 5.58 -1.35 3.14
C VAL A 75 5.26 -1.57 1.66
N GLY A 76 5.71 -2.68 1.06
CA GLY A 76 5.32 -3.10 -0.29
C GLY A 76 3.80 -3.16 -0.45
N SER A 77 3.10 -3.78 0.50
CA SER A 77 1.63 -3.86 0.52
C SER A 77 0.96 -2.49 0.64
N VAL A 78 1.49 -1.58 1.46
CA VAL A 78 0.99 -0.19 1.54
C VAL A 78 1.16 0.55 0.22
N ILE A 79 2.34 0.44 -0.42
CA ILE A 79 2.60 1.06 -1.72
C ILE A 79 1.66 0.48 -2.79
N ALA A 80 1.48 -0.84 -2.83
CA ALA A 80 0.56 -1.50 -3.74
C ALA A 80 -0.89 -1.02 -3.53
N ALA A 81 -1.32 -0.83 -2.28
CA ALA A 81 -2.65 -0.32 -1.98
C ALA A 81 -2.84 1.13 -2.45
N LEU A 82 -1.85 2.00 -2.24
CA LEU A 82 -1.89 3.39 -2.71
C LEU A 82 -1.90 3.48 -4.25
N LEU A 83 -1.11 2.64 -4.92
CA LEU A 83 -1.17 2.50 -6.38
C LEU A 83 -2.56 2.04 -6.83
N ALA A 84 -3.10 0.97 -6.25
CA ALA A 84 -4.43 0.47 -6.59
C ALA A 84 -5.51 1.55 -6.43
N MET A 85 -5.47 2.33 -5.34
CA MET A 85 -6.37 3.47 -5.14
C MET A 85 -6.23 4.51 -6.28
N HIS A 86 -5.01 4.89 -6.64
CA HIS A 86 -4.77 5.84 -7.72
C HIS A 86 -5.18 5.30 -9.10
N TYR A 87 -5.08 3.99 -9.34
CA TYR A 87 -5.58 3.39 -10.58
C TYR A 87 -7.10 3.41 -10.68
N ILE A 88 -7.80 3.20 -9.55
CA ILE A 88 -9.27 3.22 -9.48
C ILE A 88 -9.81 4.63 -9.68
N ASP A 89 -9.23 5.62 -8.99
CA ASP A 89 -9.59 7.04 -9.12
C ASP A 89 -8.33 7.92 -9.08
N PRO A 90 -7.75 8.28 -10.23
CA PRO A 90 -6.52 9.06 -10.28
C PRO A 90 -6.70 10.51 -9.82
N THR A 91 -7.94 11.01 -9.77
CA THR A 91 -8.20 12.41 -9.41
C THR A 91 -8.46 12.57 -7.91
N SER A 92 -9.17 11.61 -7.31
CA SER A 92 -9.63 11.74 -5.91
C SER A 92 -8.92 10.82 -4.92
N ALA A 93 -8.10 9.86 -5.36
CA ALA A 93 -7.48 8.86 -4.46
C ALA A 93 -6.83 9.47 -3.21
N ARG A 94 -6.09 10.57 -3.38
CA ARG A 94 -5.47 11.30 -2.27
C ARG A 94 -6.50 11.86 -1.29
N ALA A 95 -7.50 12.58 -1.80
CA ALA A 95 -8.56 13.16 -0.98
C ALA A 95 -9.35 12.07 -0.23
N THR A 96 -9.63 10.95 -0.91
CA THR A 96 -10.30 9.78 -0.32
C THR A 96 -9.45 9.16 0.80
N PHE A 97 -8.15 9.00 0.60
CA PHE A 97 -7.25 8.50 1.64
C PHE A 97 -7.26 9.40 2.88
N ASP A 98 -7.07 10.71 2.68
CA ASP A 98 -7.03 11.69 3.77
C ASP A 98 -8.36 11.70 4.54
N GLU A 99 -9.49 11.69 3.84
CA GLU A 99 -10.82 11.65 4.47
C GLU A 99 -11.00 10.39 5.34
N VAL A 100 -10.72 9.22 4.77
CA VAL A 100 -10.91 7.93 5.46
C VAL A 100 -9.94 7.81 6.65
N LEU A 101 -8.68 8.21 6.48
CA LEU A 101 -7.68 8.19 7.55
C LEU A 101 -8.08 9.12 8.70
N HIS A 102 -8.44 10.38 8.40
CA HIS A 102 -8.87 11.33 9.42
C HIS A 102 -10.14 10.86 10.14
N HIS A 103 -11.11 10.32 9.41
CA HIS A 103 -12.32 9.76 10.00
C HIS A 103 -12.00 8.63 10.98
N ARG A 104 -11.18 7.65 10.58
CA ARG A 104 -10.79 6.52 11.42
C ARG A 104 -9.97 6.97 12.64
N ALA A 105 -9.03 7.89 12.45
CA ALA A 105 -8.20 8.42 13.53
C ALA A 105 -9.04 9.18 14.57
N ARG A 106 -10.01 10.00 14.12
CA ARG A 106 -10.96 10.69 15.00
C ARG A 106 -11.76 9.69 15.84
N ARG A 107 -12.34 8.67 15.19
CA ARG A 107 -13.09 7.61 15.88
C ARG A 107 -12.25 6.86 16.92
N GLY A 108 -10.99 6.58 16.61
CA GLY A 108 -10.07 5.93 17.55
C GLY A 108 -9.84 6.76 18.81
N ARG A 109 -9.65 8.08 18.68
CA ARG A 109 -9.47 8.99 19.82
C ARG A 109 -10.72 9.10 20.70
N GLU A 110 -11.90 9.15 20.08
CA GLU A 110 -13.18 9.19 20.79
C GLU A 110 -13.41 7.91 21.62
N ALA A 111 -13.11 6.75 21.04
CA ALA A 111 -13.19 5.48 21.75
C ALA A 111 -12.24 5.42 22.95
N ALA A 112 -11.00 5.88 22.80
CA ALA A 112 -10.01 5.89 23.87
C ALA A 112 -10.35 6.87 25.02
N THR A 113 -11.10 7.95 24.73
CA THR A 113 -11.54 8.91 25.77
C THR A 113 -12.80 8.44 26.50
N SER A 114 -13.51 7.46 25.94
CA SER A 114 -14.74 6.89 26.49
C SER A 114 -14.50 5.60 27.29
N ALA A 115 -13.25 5.12 27.36
CA ALA A 115 -12.81 3.92 28.08
C ALA A 115 -12.10 4.30 29.38
#